data_AF-A0A832TWR8-F1
#
_entry.id   AF-A0A832TWR8-F1
#
_cell.length_a   1.000
_cell.length_b   1.000
_cell.length_c   1.000
_cell.angle_alpha   90.00
_cell.angle_beta   90.00
_cell.angle_gamma   90.00
#
_symmetry.space_group_name_H-M   'P 1'
#
loop_
_entity.id
_entity.type
_entity.pdbx_description
1 polymer ?
#
loop_
_entity_poly.entity_id
_entity_poly.type
_entity_poly.pdbx_seq_one_letter_code
_entity_poly.pdbx_strand_id
1 'polypeptide(L)' 'MSEGDTFWISLGEKFFGILILILGALLLYYTATSTAQLAPFPGLFGFLGIIVIAIGVVLLLVRPPE' A
#
# COMPACT_ATOMS: atom_id res chain seq x y z
N MET A 1 -6.95 9.45 -25.00
CA MET A 1 -7.75 8.48 -24.22
C MET A 1 -9.16 9.03 -24.10
N SER A 2 -10.19 8.19 -24.00
CA SER A 2 -11.54 8.69 -23.73
C SER A 2 -11.65 9.20 -22.29
N GLU A 3 -12.45 10.24 -22.02
CA GLU A 3 -12.69 10.73 -20.65
C GLU A 3 -13.16 9.60 -19.70
N GLY A 4 -13.95 8.66 -20.23
CA GLY A 4 -14.39 7.49 -19.49
C GLY A 4 -13.23 6.57 -19.07
N ASP A 5 -12.22 6.39 -19.93
CA ASP A 5 -11.07 5.54 -19.63
C ASP A 5 -10.23 6.15 -18.50
N THR A 6 -10.01 7.47 -18.55
CA THR A 6 -9.26 8.20 -17.51
C THR A 6 -9.95 8.11 -16.15
N PHE A 7 -11.28 8.19 -16.12
CA PHE A 7 -12.06 8.02 -14.88
C PHE A 7 -11.87 6.63 -14.26
N TRP A 8 -12.05 5.57 -15.04
CA TRP A 8 -11.95 4.19 -14.53
C TRP A 8 -10.53 3.85 -14.06
N ILE A 9 -9.50 4.37 -14.73
CA ILE A 9 -8.10 4.22 -14.29
C ILE A 9 -7.90 4.89 -12.93
N SER A 10 -8.29 6.16 -12.79
CA SER A 10 -8.16 6.89 -11.51
C SER A 10 -8.94 6.23 -10.37
N LEU A 11 -10.14 5.68 -10.66
CA LEU A 11 -10.90 4.94 -9.66
C LEU A 11 -10.17 3.66 -9.24
N GLY A 12 -9.61 2.93 -10.20
CA GLY A 12 -8.79 1.73 -9.97
C GLY A 12 -7.57 2.05 -9.10
N GLU A 13 -6.81 3.08 -9.45
CA GLU A 13 -5.63 3.52 -8.69
C GLU A 13 -5.97 3.79 -7.22
N LYS A 14 -7.06 4.52 -6.97
CA LYS A 14 -7.50 4.83 -5.60
C LYS A 14 -7.95 3.59 -4.85
N PHE A 15 -8.72 2.71 -5.49
CA PHE A 15 -9.20 1.47 -4.89
C PHE A 15 -8.02 0.56 -4.50
N PHE A 16 -7.08 0.33 -5.42
CA PHE A 16 -5.89 -0.47 -5.14
C PHE A 16 -4.97 0.20 -4.12
N GLY A 17 -4.87 1.53 -4.13
CA GLY A 17 -4.14 2.29 -3.12
C GLY A 17 -4.66 2.03 -1.70
N ILE A 18 -5.99 2.04 -1.51
CA ILE A 18 -6.61 1.70 -0.22
C ILE A 18 -6.30 0.25 0.19
N LEU A 19 -6.44 -0.71 -0.74
CA LEU A 19 -6.14 -2.12 -0.46
C LEU A 19 -4.68 -2.31 -0.04
N ILE A 20 -3.75 -1.68 -0.74
CA ILE A 20 -2.32 -1.74 -0.43
C ILE A 20 -2.03 -1.14 0.95
N LEU A 21 -2.68 -0.03 1.31
CA LEU A 21 -2.55 0.55 2.65
C LEU A 21 -3.03 -0.40 3.74
N ILE A 22 -4.16 -1.06 3.53
CA ILE A 22 -4.68 -2.06 4.48
C ILE A 22 -3.70 -3.22 4.63
N LEU A 23 -3.15 -3.74 3.53
CA LEU A 23 -2.17 -4.82 3.56
C LEU A 23 -0.87 -4.40 4.26
N GLY A 24 -0.37 -3.20 3.99
CA GLY A 24 0.81 -2.65 4.66
C GLY A 24 0.59 -2.45 6.16
N ALA A 25 -0.57 -1.95 6.56
CA ALA A 25 -0.94 -1.81 7.97
C ALA A 25 -1.05 -3.16 8.68
N LEU A 26 -1.68 -4.16 8.04
CA LEU A 26 -1.76 -5.53 8.58
C LEU A 26 -0.37 -6.17 8.71
N LEU A 27 0.52 -5.95 7.74
CA LEU A 27 1.89 -6.45 7.78
C LEU A 27 2.68 -5.83 8.94
N LEU A 28 2.57 -4.51 9.13
CA LEU A 28 3.20 -3.83 10.26
C LEU A 28 2.63 -4.29 11.60
N TYR A 29 1.31 -4.42 11.69
CA TYR A 29 0.65 -4.94 12.88
C TYR A 29 1.16 -6.33 13.23
N TYR A 30 1.15 -7.26 12.26
CA TYR A 30 1.63 -8.62 12.47
C TYR A 30 3.11 -8.65 12.86
N THR A 31 3.94 -7.82 12.22
CA THR A 31 5.36 -7.69 12.55
C THR A 31 5.56 -7.23 14.00
N ALA A 32 4.75 -6.27 14.46
CA ALA A 32 4.82 -5.73 15.81
C ALA A 32 4.30 -6.71 16.88
N THR A 33 3.26 -7.49 16.58
CA THR A 33 2.65 -8.43 17.54
C THR A 33 3.27 -9.81 17.55
N SER A 34 4.00 -10.19 16.50
CA SER A 34 4.52 -11.54 16.28
C SER A 34 6.05 -11.57 16.18
N THR A 35 6.74 -10.64 16.86
CA THR A 35 8.21 -10.50 16.81
C THR A 35 8.96 -11.78 17.17
N ALA A 36 8.42 -12.59 18.09
CA ALA A 36 8.98 -13.88 18.48
C ALA A 36 8.99 -14.90 17.32
N GLN A 37 7.98 -14.86 16.44
CA GLN A 37 7.87 -15.75 15.28
C GLN A 37 8.71 -15.26 14.09
N LEU A 38 8.99 -13.96 14.01
CA LEU A 38 9.81 -13.36 12.94
C LEU A 38 11.33 -13.50 13.18
N ALA A 39 11.74 -14.06 14.32
CA ALA A 39 13.13 -14.40 14.66
C ALA A 39 14.08 -13.18 14.43
N PRO A 40 15.28 -13.23 13.78
CA PRO A 40 16.15 -12.05 13.73
C PRO A 40 15.75 -10.98 12.70
N PHE A 41 14.62 -11.12 12.00
CA PHE A 41 14.25 -10.23 10.89
C PHE A 41 13.08 -9.24 11.11
N PRO A 42 12.62 -8.91 12.33
CA PRO A 42 11.46 -8.01 12.50
C PRO A 42 11.72 -6.62 11.89
N GLY A 43 12.98 -6.15 11.90
CA GLY A 43 13.35 -4.89 11.24
C GLY A 43 13.14 -4.92 9.72
N LEU A 44 13.44 -6.03 9.05
CA LEU A 44 13.25 -6.18 7.61
C LEU A 44 11.76 -6.17 7.26
N PHE A 45 10.94 -6.95 7.96
CA PHE A 45 9.50 -7.00 7.72
C PHE A 45 8.81 -5.65 8.04
N GLY A 46 9.29 -4.94 9.07
CA GLY A 46 8.83 -3.59 9.39
C GLY A 46 9.17 -2.61 8.26
N PHE A 47 10.40 -2.63 7.76
CA PHE A 47 10.81 -1.80 6.63
C PHE A 47 9.99 -2.08 5.36
N LEU A 48 9.76 -3.36 5.03
CA LEU A 48 8.93 -3.75 3.90
C LEU A 48 7.48 -3.28 4.08
N GLY A 49 6.91 -3.36 5.28
CA GLY A 49 5.57 -2.85 5.57
C GLY A 49 5.45 -1.35 5.33
N ILE A 50 6.47 -0.57 5.70
CA ILE A 50 6.53 0.87 5.41
C ILE A 50 6.57 1.13 3.89
N ILE A 51 7.37 0.37 3.13
CA ILE A 51 7.41 0.48 1.66
C ILE A 51 6.02 0.20 1.06
N VAL A 52 5.34 -0.85 1.51
CA VAL A 52 3.99 -1.19 1.04
C VAL A 52 3.03 -0.03 1.32
N ILE A 53 3.05 0.54 2.52
CA ILE A 53 2.24 1.72 2.84
C ILE A 53 2.58 2.89 1.92
N ALA A 54 3.87 3.17 1.69
CA ALA A 54 4.30 4.26 0.82
C ALA A 54 3.75 4.12 -0.61
N ILE A 55 3.77 2.91 -1.17
CA ILE A 55 3.18 2.62 -2.48
C ILE A 55 1.68 2.90 -2.47
N GLY A 56 0.97 2.44 -1.43
CA GLY A 56 -0.46 2.71 -1.27
C GLY A 56 -0.77 4.20 -1.21
N VAL A 57 0.00 4.97 -0.44
CA VAL A 57 -0.12 6.44 -0.39
C VAL A 57 0.12 7.06 -1.76
N VAL A 58 1.17 6.65 -2.48
CA VAL A 58 1.45 7.16 -3.83
C VAL A 58 0.26 6.97 -4.75
N LEU A 59 -0.35 5.78 -4.78
CA LEU A 59 -1.53 5.50 -5.61
C LEU A 59 -2.74 6.38 -5.26
N LEU A 60 -2.89 6.78 -4.00
CA LEU A 60 -3.95 7.73 -3.60
C LEU A 60 -3.67 9.17 -4.05
N LEU A 61 -2.40 9.52 -4.22
CA LEU A 61 -1.96 10.87 -4.58
C LEU A 61 -1.77 11.06 -6.09
N VAL A 62 -1.76 9.98 -6.87
CA VAL A 62 -1.75 10.07 -8.34
C VAL A 62 -2.95 10.90 -8.79
N ARG A 63 -2.67 11.95 -9.57
CA ARG A 63 -3.69 12.79 -10.19
C ARG A 63 -4.04 12.22 -11.56
N PRO A 64 -5.32 12.26 -11.98
CA PRO A 64 -5.69 11.89 -13.33
C PRO A 64 -4.90 12.77 -14.33
N PRO A 65 -4.39 12.20 -15.43
CA PRO A 65 -3.85 13.01 -16.52
C PRO A 65 -4.95 13.91 -17.10
N GLU A 66 -4.66 15.21 -17.23
CA GLU A 66 -5.53 16.21 -17.85
C GLU A 66 -5.80 15.92 -19.33
#